data_AF-A0A9X4B0R7-F1
#
_entry.id   AF-A0A9X4B0R7-F1
#
_cell.length_a   1.000
_cell.length_b   1.000
_cell.length_c   1.000
_cell.angle_alpha   90.00
_cell.angle_beta   90.00
_cell.angle_gamma   90.00
#
_symmetry.space_group_name_H-M   'P 1'
#
loop_
_entity.id
_entity.type
_entity.pdbx_description
1 polymer ?
#
loop_
_entity_poly.entity_id
_entity_poly.type
_entity_poly.pdbx_seq_one_letter_code
_entity_poly.pdbx_strand_id
1 'polypeptide(L)'
;MSPALFPSRPRLADHAVVRRHRVGDEDFWVLHDQRSGLAYRLGAREWGLLAQADGSRDLEGIVAAASRASTFAKVETLRAFLAALHEAGLLAEGVAPLPEPKVRGASRRLDPLPGFSLACDGRGSCCRLYASVIFRPVEEAYARALLPRVLDAGDHPERAFTPLQGSSACGASSVPLVDGRCAYLDGSGLCRLHAAQGAHVKPLGCQTFPALFVDDGEAVRVAPAVECACVLASALDPQPKGALLVPEGAQSSADLDEGILIVELPETLLLAPGKHGTRADLVRFMHAVVDAPAPIDTAHALAALASSVETSDLDPAAATRALAEPAPLDVELLRPFFAALASHASRRARIDATYRAEHDLARHAVRWIEAASRALAEDPTLAAPASSTRARAEAFYLRAGAHAYQLVSSDLPLAHALRDRAARILLARALPLVITRGEAQNEPALAHPLALVEATLRGHGLDAYAHDVPGSA
;
A
#
# COMPACT_ATOMS: atom_id res chain seq x y z
N MET A 1 -13.18 -9.35 30.88
CA MET A 1 -11.75 -9.61 30.60
C MET A 1 -10.96 -9.08 31.78
N SER A 2 -10.10 -9.88 32.41
CA SER A 2 -9.20 -9.37 33.45
C SER A 2 -8.29 -8.28 32.85
N PRO A 3 -7.97 -7.19 33.55
CA PRO A 3 -7.06 -6.18 33.04
C PRO A 3 -5.72 -6.84 32.69
N ALA A 4 -5.25 -6.62 31.47
CA ALA A 4 -3.95 -7.14 31.05
C ALA A 4 -2.87 -6.58 31.99
N LEU A 5 -2.04 -7.46 32.55
CA LEU A 5 -0.96 -7.07 33.44
C LEU A 5 0.00 -6.13 32.70
N PHE A 6 0.45 -5.07 33.39
CA PHE A 6 1.45 -4.16 32.85
C PHE A 6 2.75 -4.92 32.56
N PRO A 7 3.35 -4.78 31.36
CA PRO A 7 4.55 -5.53 30.99
C PRO A 7 5.73 -5.20 31.89
N SER A 8 6.40 -6.24 32.39
CA SER A 8 7.62 -6.12 33.18
C SER A 8 8.81 -5.71 32.31
N ARG A 9 8.80 -6.17 31.06
CA ARG A 9 9.79 -5.85 30.02
C ARG A 9 9.05 -5.37 28.78
N PRO A 10 8.67 -4.08 28.74
CA PRO A 10 7.84 -3.55 27.69
C PRO A 10 8.58 -3.50 26.35
N ARG A 11 7.84 -3.78 25.29
CA ARG A 11 8.16 -3.42 23.91
C ARG A 11 6.93 -2.92 23.17
N LEU A 12 7.11 -2.30 22.02
CA LEU A 12 6.01 -2.07 21.09
C LEU A 12 5.44 -3.41 20.58
N ALA A 13 4.11 -3.49 20.50
CA ALA A 13 3.41 -4.62 19.90
C ALA A 13 3.62 -4.67 18.37
N ASP A 14 3.41 -5.84 17.76
CA ASP A 14 3.79 -6.07 16.35
C ASP A 14 2.98 -5.21 15.35
N HIS A 15 1.74 -4.87 15.71
CA HIS A 15 0.87 -3.96 14.95
C HIS A 15 1.17 -2.47 15.21
N ALA A 16 2.07 -2.16 16.15
CA ALA A 16 2.40 -0.79 16.54
C ALA A 16 3.72 -0.37 15.87
N VAL A 17 3.62 0.56 14.92
CA VAL A 17 4.69 0.86 13.97
C VAL A 17 5.06 2.33 14.05
N VAL A 18 6.36 2.64 14.18
CA VAL A 18 6.83 4.02 14.33
C VAL A 18 7.43 4.55 13.03
N ARG A 19 7.08 5.78 12.66
CA ARG A 19 7.69 6.52 11.54
C ARG A 19 8.17 7.88 12.00
N ARG A 20 9.39 8.26 11.61
CA ARG A 20 9.90 9.62 11.82
C ARG A 20 9.39 10.54 10.72
N HIS A 21 8.95 11.72 11.11
CA HIS A 21 8.47 12.77 10.24
C HIS A 21 9.24 14.06 10.52
N ARG A 22 9.59 14.77 9.45
CA ARG A 22 10.03 16.16 9.49
C ARG A 22 9.06 17.00 8.70
N VAL A 23 8.44 18.00 9.32
CA VAL A 23 7.50 18.93 8.67
C VAL A 23 8.01 20.35 8.89
N GLY A 24 8.45 21.00 7.81
CA GLY A 24 9.30 22.20 7.94
C GLY A 24 10.52 21.92 8.81
N ASP A 25 10.72 22.72 9.86
CA ASP A 25 11.83 22.56 10.82
C ASP A 25 11.50 21.62 11.99
N GLU A 26 10.26 21.14 12.07
CA GLU A 26 9.81 20.31 13.19
C GLU A 26 10.07 18.83 12.93
N ASP A 27 10.61 18.13 13.93
CA ASP A 27 10.98 16.73 13.86
C ASP A 27 10.30 15.94 14.98
N PHE A 28 9.58 14.88 14.61
CA PHE A 28 8.79 14.08 15.53
C PHE A 28 8.58 12.65 15.00
N TRP A 29 8.02 11.79 15.85
CA TRP A 29 7.69 10.42 15.52
C TRP A 29 6.19 10.22 15.58
N VAL A 30 5.69 9.33 14.73
CA VAL A 30 4.28 8.94 14.70
C VAL A 30 4.22 7.44 14.93
N LEU A 31 3.56 7.06 16.02
CA LEU A 31 3.24 5.67 16.35
C LEU A 31 1.88 5.34 15.72
N HIS A 32 1.88 4.47 14.73
CA HIS A 32 0.70 3.98 14.04
C HIS A 32 0.22 2.67 14.65
N ASP A 33 -1.06 2.60 15.02
CA ASP A 33 -1.73 1.34 15.34
C ASP A 33 -2.38 0.78 14.07
N GLN A 34 -1.79 -0.26 13.51
CA GLN A 34 -2.28 -0.87 12.27
C GLN A 34 -3.64 -1.56 12.41
N ARG A 35 -4.08 -1.89 13.64
CA ARG A 35 -5.40 -2.53 13.85
C ARG A 35 -6.51 -1.50 13.85
N SER A 36 -6.33 -0.43 14.62
CA SER A 36 -7.37 0.59 14.77
C SER A 36 -7.26 1.69 13.71
N GLY A 37 -6.13 1.84 13.04
CA GLY A 37 -5.82 2.94 12.13
C GLY A 37 -5.51 4.27 12.84
N LEU A 38 -5.41 4.28 14.17
CA LEU A 38 -5.04 5.47 14.95
C LEU A 38 -3.55 5.79 14.81
N ALA A 39 -3.20 7.06 15.04
CA ALA A 39 -1.83 7.53 15.04
C ALA A 39 -1.58 8.46 16.24
N TYR A 40 -0.43 8.31 16.88
CA TYR A 40 -0.03 9.05 18.07
C TYR A 40 1.28 9.77 17.81
N ARG A 41 1.30 11.08 18.04
CA ARG A 41 2.49 11.89 17.87
C ARG A 41 3.37 11.82 19.11
N LEU A 42 4.65 11.58 18.89
CA LEU A 42 5.70 11.47 19.92
C LEU A 42 6.78 12.51 19.65
N GLY A 43 7.21 13.22 20.68
CA GLY A 43 8.39 14.08 20.61
C GLY A 43 9.69 13.27 20.71
N ALA A 44 10.82 13.96 20.56
CA ALA A 44 12.14 13.34 20.63
C ALA A 44 12.41 12.64 21.97
N ARG A 45 11.89 13.20 23.07
CA ARG A 45 12.06 12.63 24.40
C ARG A 45 11.25 11.34 24.56
N GLU A 46 9.98 11.34 24.16
CA GLU A 46 9.12 10.16 24.23
C GLU A 46 9.68 9.03 23.37
N TRP A 47 10.14 9.34 22.16
CA TRP A 47 10.81 8.36 21.30
C TRP A 47 12.12 7.85 21.90
N GLY A 48 12.96 8.75 22.44
CA GLY A 48 14.23 8.37 23.06
C GLY A 48 14.06 7.39 24.23
N LEU A 49 12.94 7.44 24.94
CA LEU A 49 12.56 6.45 25.95
C LEU A 49 12.01 5.16 25.32
N LEU A 50 11.04 5.28 24.40
CA LEU A 50 10.36 4.15 23.78
C LEU A 50 11.30 3.27 22.94
N ALA A 51 12.28 3.87 22.27
CA ALA A 51 13.30 3.16 21.48
C ALA A 51 14.19 2.23 22.34
N GLN A 52 14.24 2.43 23.67
CA GLN A 52 14.99 1.57 24.59
C GLN A 52 14.13 0.43 25.19
N ALA A 53 12.80 0.51 25.02
CA ALA A 53 11.85 -0.50 25.44
C ALA A 53 11.76 -1.59 24.35
N ASP A 54 12.74 -2.48 24.29
CA ASP A 54 12.87 -3.56 23.29
C ASP A 54 12.43 -4.94 23.81
N GLY A 55 11.84 -4.98 25.01
CA GLY A 55 11.41 -6.22 25.65
C GLY A 55 12.51 -6.96 26.40
N SER A 56 13.75 -6.45 26.40
CA SER A 56 14.87 -7.02 27.18
C SER A 56 15.10 -6.32 28.51
N ARG A 57 14.65 -5.06 28.65
CA ARG A 57 14.90 -4.19 29.82
C ARG A 57 13.63 -3.97 30.64
N ASP A 58 13.80 -3.81 31.94
CA ASP A 58 12.78 -3.24 32.82
C ASP A 58 12.81 -1.70 32.78
N LEU A 59 11.96 -1.04 33.57
CA LEU A 59 11.85 0.43 33.57
C LEU A 59 13.15 1.14 33.98
N GLU A 60 13.89 0.59 34.94
CA GLU A 60 15.16 1.17 35.41
C GLU A 60 16.22 1.05 34.31
N GLY A 61 16.31 -0.13 33.69
CA GLY A 61 17.19 -0.39 32.55
C GLY A 61 16.90 0.51 31.35
N ILE A 62 15.62 0.78 31.06
CA ILE A 62 15.21 1.72 30.01
C ILE A 62 15.68 3.14 30.33
N VAL A 63 15.42 3.66 31.53
CA VAL A 63 15.87 5.01 31.94
C VAL A 63 17.40 5.13 31.87
N ALA A 64 18.12 4.11 32.34
CA ALA A 64 19.58 4.08 32.30
C ALA A 64 20.11 4.07 30.86
N ALA A 65 19.49 3.29 29.96
CA ALA A 65 19.86 3.25 28.55
C ALA A 65 19.55 4.58 27.84
N ALA A 66 18.37 5.13 28.06
CA ALA A 66 17.95 6.41 27.50
C ALA A 66 18.89 7.55 27.94
N SER A 67 19.32 7.55 29.20
CA SER A 67 20.26 8.57 29.72
C SER A 67 21.62 8.53 29.02
N ARG A 68 22.11 7.34 28.64
CA ARG A 68 23.33 7.19 27.82
C ARG A 68 23.16 7.74 26.40
N ALA A 69 21.93 7.70 25.88
CA ALA A 69 21.53 8.35 24.63
C ALA A 69 21.04 9.81 24.84
N SER A 70 21.45 10.45 25.95
CA SER A 70 21.12 11.84 26.29
C SER A 70 19.62 12.15 26.47
N THR A 71 18.79 11.12 26.72
CA THR A 71 17.36 11.26 27.03
C THR A 71 17.11 10.98 28.50
N PHE A 72 16.76 12.03 29.27
CA PHE A 72 16.61 11.94 30.72
C PHE A 72 15.13 11.86 31.15
N ALA A 73 14.81 10.91 32.02
CA ALA A 73 13.49 10.77 32.64
C ALA A 73 13.57 10.13 34.03
N LYS A 74 12.55 10.35 34.86
CA LYS A 74 12.33 9.59 36.08
C LYS A 74 11.59 8.30 35.77
N VAL A 75 11.80 7.26 36.56
CA VAL A 75 11.14 5.95 36.40
C VAL A 75 9.61 6.10 36.48
N GLU A 76 9.10 6.98 37.35
CA GLU A 76 7.66 7.24 37.49
C GLU A 76 7.07 7.88 36.23
N THR A 77 7.82 8.80 35.60
CA THR A 77 7.42 9.42 34.34
C THR A 77 7.39 8.40 33.21
N LEU A 78 8.41 7.53 33.12
CA LEU A 78 8.42 6.44 32.15
C LEU A 78 7.24 5.48 32.38
N ARG A 79 6.97 5.10 33.63
CA ARG A 79 5.85 4.23 34.00
C ARG A 79 4.52 4.81 33.54
N ALA A 80 4.25 6.09 33.82
CA ALA A 80 3.01 6.74 33.42
C ALA A 80 2.85 6.77 31.90
N PHE A 81 3.92 7.10 31.17
CA PHE A 81 3.93 7.09 29.71
C PHE A 81 3.64 5.70 29.12
N LEU A 82 4.36 4.67 29.58
CA LEU A 82 4.16 3.31 29.11
C LEU A 82 2.80 2.73 29.54
N ALA A 83 2.26 3.15 30.69
CA ALA A 83 0.92 2.74 31.13
C ALA A 83 -0.16 3.23 30.16
N ALA A 84 -0.05 4.46 29.67
CA ALA A 84 -0.97 4.98 28.65
C ALA A 84 -0.88 4.21 27.33
N LEU A 85 0.35 3.84 26.89
CA LEU A 85 0.53 3.01 25.70
C LEU A 85 -0.01 1.57 25.90
N HIS A 86 0.15 1.01 27.10
CA HIS A 86 -0.40 -0.30 27.45
C HIS A 86 -1.93 -0.29 27.46
N GLU A 87 -2.55 0.75 28.02
CA GLU A 87 -4.01 0.94 28.01
C GLU A 87 -4.56 1.04 26.58
N ALA A 88 -3.81 1.67 25.67
CA ALA A 88 -4.11 1.70 24.24
C ALA A 88 -3.80 0.37 23.51
N GLY A 89 -3.27 -0.63 24.20
CA GLY A 89 -2.92 -1.93 23.62
C GLY A 89 -1.75 -1.87 22.63
N LEU A 90 -0.81 -0.95 22.84
CA LEU A 90 0.35 -0.71 21.96
C LEU A 90 1.64 -1.35 22.48
N LEU A 91 1.60 -1.95 23.67
CA LEU A 91 2.75 -2.63 24.26
C LEU A 91 2.55 -4.15 24.34
N ALA A 92 3.66 -4.87 24.31
CA ALA A 92 3.76 -6.30 24.54
C ALA A 92 4.86 -6.61 25.57
N GLU A 93 4.81 -7.82 26.13
CA GLU A 93 5.81 -8.31 27.08
C GLU A 93 6.94 -9.05 26.37
N GLY A 94 8.17 -8.84 26.85
CA GLY A 94 9.34 -9.63 26.47
C GLY A 94 9.86 -9.33 25.07
N VAL A 95 10.94 -10.00 24.71
CA VAL A 95 11.58 -9.82 23.40
C VAL A 95 10.67 -10.36 22.29
N ALA A 96 10.55 -9.63 21.19
CA ALA A 96 9.81 -10.12 20.03
C ALA A 96 10.47 -11.39 19.47
N PRO A 97 9.69 -12.42 19.09
CA PRO A 97 10.27 -13.58 18.42
C PRO A 97 10.94 -13.11 17.12
N LEU A 98 12.08 -13.73 16.79
CA LEU A 98 12.68 -13.50 15.48
C LEU A 98 11.71 -14.03 14.41
N PRO A 99 11.40 -13.26 13.37
CA PRO A 99 10.56 -13.75 12.29
C PRO A 99 11.25 -14.95 11.65
N GLU A 100 10.55 -16.08 11.59
CA GLU A 100 11.05 -17.24 10.86
C GLU A 100 11.11 -16.91 9.37
N PRO A 101 12.22 -17.22 8.67
CA PRO A 101 12.29 -17.06 7.23
C PRO A 101 11.16 -17.89 6.61
N LYS A 102 10.28 -17.24 5.84
CA LYS A 102 9.32 -17.98 5.03
C LYS A 102 10.09 -18.77 3.99
N VAL A 103 10.06 -20.09 4.09
CA VAL A 103 10.64 -20.96 3.08
C VAL A 103 9.90 -20.71 1.77
N ARG A 104 10.65 -20.33 0.73
CA ARG A 104 10.08 -20.17 -0.62
C ARG A 104 9.52 -21.52 -1.07
N GLY A 105 8.32 -21.51 -1.66
CA GLY A 105 7.70 -22.70 -2.21
C GLY A 105 8.51 -23.32 -3.36
N ALA A 106 7.92 -24.32 -4.02
CA ALA A 106 8.53 -24.93 -5.19
C ALA A 106 8.90 -23.88 -6.26
N SER A 107 10.05 -24.04 -6.90
CA SER A 107 10.45 -23.14 -7.99
C SER A 107 9.46 -23.25 -9.14
N ARG A 108 8.96 -22.10 -9.60
CA ARG A 108 7.97 -21.99 -10.68
C ARG A 108 8.45 -20.98 -11.72
N ARG A 109 8.04 -21.17 -12.97
CA ARG A 109 8.36 -20.25 -14.07
C ARG A 109 7.76 -18.86 -13.80
N LEU A 110 8.48 -17.79 -14.15
CA LEU A 110 7.94 -16.44 -14.17
C LEU A 110 7.14 -16.20 -15.46
N ASP A 111 5.95 -15.62 -15.33
CA ASP A 111 5.08 -15.27 -16.44
C ASP A 111 4.66 -13.79 -16.37
N PRO A 112 5.48 -12.87 -16.93
CA PRO A 112 5.19 -11.44 -16.91
C PRO A 112 4.08 -11.07 -17.89
N LEU A 113 3.28 -10.06 -17.51
CA LEU A 113 2.17 -9.53 -18.30
C LEU A 113 2.63 -9.24 -19.75
N PRO A 114 2.10 -9.95 -20.75
CA PRO A 114 2.61 -9.85 -22.11
C PRO A 114 2.50 -8.44 -22.71
N GLY A 115 3.56 -8.00 -23.38
CA GLY A 115 3.56 -6.71 -24.10
C GLY A 115 3.57 -5.47 -23.20
N PHE A 116 3.78 -5.61 -21.89
CA PHE A 116 3.97 -4.46 -20.99
C PHE A 116 5.45 -4.23 -20.70
N SER A 117 5.87 -2.97 -20.75
CA SER A 117 7.16 -2.51 -20.24
C SER A 117 6.96 -1.16 -19.56
N LEU A 118 7.73 -0.87 -18.51
CA LEU A 118 7.57 0.34 -17.70
C LEU A 118 8.56 1.42 -18.13
N ALA A 119 8.04 2.59 -18.49
CA ALA A 119 8.81 3.82 -18.59
C ALA A 119 8.59 4.68 -17.34
N CYS A 120 9.51 4.60 -16.38
CA CYS A 120 9.47 5.43 -15.18
C CYS A 120 9.98 6.84 -15.48
N ASP A 121 9.23 7.88 -15.09
CA ASP A 121 9.61 9.29 -15.28
C ASP A 121 10.51 9.84 -14.15
N GLY A 122 10.73 9.04 -13.10
CA GLY A 122 11.57 9.39 -11.96
C GLY A 122 10.99 10.44 -11.01
N ARG A 123 9.79 10.98 -11.26
CA ARG A 123 9.21 12.12 -10.50
C ARG A 123 8.77 11.77 -9.07
N GLY A 124 8.80 10.48 -8.73
CA GLY A 124 8.72 10.03 -7.35
C GLY A 124 7.31 10.03 -6.74
N SER A 125 6.23 9.91 -7.52
CA SER A 125 4.87 9.81 -6.96
C SER A 125 4.73 8.68 -5.93
N CYS A 126 5.34 7.52 -6.19
CA CYS A 126 5.39 6.43 -5.21
C CYS A 126 6.13 6.82 -3.91
N CYS A 127 7.21 7.58 -4.02
CA CYS A 127 7.98 8.09 -2.88
C CYS A 127 7.31 9.24 -2.11
N ARG A 128 6.17 9.75 -2.60
CA ARG A 128 5.35 10.80 -1.98
C ARG A 128 4.02 10.28 -1.43
N LEU A 129 3.63 9.05 -1.76
CA LEU A 129 2.37 8.45 -1.33
C LEU A 129 2.56 7.41 -0.23
N TYR A 130 3.50 6.47 -0.38
CA TYR A 130 3.64 5.41 0.62
C TYR A 130 4.14 5.93 1.97
N ALA A 131 3.52 5.43 3.04
CA ALA A 131 3.88 5.79 4.42
C ALA A 131 5.23 5.23 4.89
N SER A 132 5.89 4.37 4.10
CA SER A 132 7.16 3.74 4.45
C SER A 132 8.00 3.45 3.21
N VAL A 133 9.29 3.75 3.27
CA VAL A 133 10.29 3.24 2.32
C VAL A 133 11.24 2.34 3.10
N ILE A 134 11.28 1.07 2.71
CA ILE A 134 11.92 -0.01 3.46
C ILE A 134 13.34 -0.25 2.94
N PHE A 135 14.29 -0.42 3.84
CA PHE A 135 15.68 -0.78 3.55
C PHE A 135 16.06 -2.03 4.32
N ARG A 136 16.70 -2.99 3.64
CA ARG A 136 17.42 -4.10 4.29
C ARG A 136 18.72 -3.59 4.93
N PRO A 137 19.32 -4.28 5.91
CA PRO A 137 20.55 -3.84 6.57
C PRO A 137 21.70 -3.52 5.60
N VAL A 138 21.89 -4.33 4.56
CA VAL A 138 22.93 -4.07 3.54
C VAL A 138 22.60 -2.84 2.67
N GLU A 139 21.32 -2.62 2.36
CA GLU A 139 20.86 -1.47 1.58
C GLU A 139 20.97 -0.18 2.38
N GLU A 140 20.66 -0.24 3.68
CA GLU A 140 20.89 0.85 4.63
C GLU A 140 22.37 1.24 4.64
N ALA A 141 23.28 0.26 4.75
CA ALA A 141 24.72 0.51 4.74
C ALA A 141 25.18 1.19 3.44
N TYR A 142 24.70 0.74 2.28
CA TYR A 142 24.99 1.40 0.99
C TYR A 142 24.45 2.82 0.94
N ALA A 143 23.21 3.04 1.37
CA ALA A 143 22.60 4.36 1.36
C ALA A 143 23.35 5.35 2.26
N ARG A 144 23.81 4.88 3.42
CA ARG A 144 24.66 5.66 4.35
C ARG A 144 26.03 5.98 3.77
N ALA A 145 26.65 5.03 3.06
CA ALA A 145 27.93 5.26 2.41
C ALA A 145 27.83 6.30 1.29
N LEU A 146 26.75 6.26 0.50
CA LEU A 146 26.52 7.18 -0.61
C LEU A 146 26.08 8.58 -0.16
N LEU A 147 25.21 8.66 0.84
CA LEU A 147 24.59 9.91 1.29
C LEU A 147 24.59 10.00 2.84
N PRO A 148 25.77 10.09 3.48
CA PRO A 148 25.92 9.98 4.93
C PRO A 148 25.23 11.10 5.70
N ARG A 149 25.02 12.27 5.07
CA ARG A 149 24.45 13.46 5.70
C ARG A 149 22.95 13.62 5.49
N VAL A 150 22.24 12.59 5.02
CA VAL A 150 20.78 12.65 4.95
C VAL A 150 20.22 12.93 6.35
N LEU A 151 19.41 13.99 6.47
CA LEU A 151 18.85 14.47 7.74
C LEU A 151 19.88 14.68 8.85
N ASP A 152 21.10 15.11 8.50
CA ASP A 152 22.20 15.35 9.44
C ASP A 152 22.56 14.11 10.27
N ALA A 153 22.35 12.92 9.69
CA ALA A 153 22.67 11.65 10.34
C ALA A 153 24.17 11.54 10.62
N GLY A 154 25.02 11.62 9.59
CA GLY A 154 26.47 11.49 9.76
C GLY A 154 26.82 10.19 10.48
N ASP A 155 27.46 10.31 11.65
CA ASP A 155 27.85 9.18 12.50
C ASP A 155 26.67 8.58 13.30
N HIS A 156 25.47 9.16 13.19
CA HIS A 156 24.24 8.79 13.89
C HIS A 156 23.18 8.22 12.93
N PRO A 157 23.34 6.98 12.44
CA PRO A 157 22.41 6.37 11.49
C PRO A 157 20.98 6.23 12.00
N GLU A 158 20.78 6.12 13.32
CA GLU A 158 19.48 6.08 13.98
C GLU A 158 18.63 7.34 13.73
N ARG A 159 19.25 8.42 13.25
CA ARG A 159 18.54 9.59 12.74
C ARG A 159 17.96 9.29 11.35
N ALA A 160 18.71 8.71 10.44
CA ALA A 160 18.26 8.44 9.08
C ALA A 160 17.37 7.19 8.95
N PHE A 161 17.36 6.31 9.95
CA PHE A 161 16.69 5.02 9.90
C PHE A 161 16.02 4.70 11.23
N THR A 162 14.73 4.39 11.19
CA THR A 162 14.00 3.80 12.31
C THR A 162 13.70 2.34 12.03
N PRO A 163 13.53 1.48 13.06
CA PRO A 163 13.06 0.12 12.84
C PRO A 163 11.79 0.07 11.99
N LEU A 164 11.69 -0.91 11.09
CA LEU A 164 10.47 -1.12 10.32
C LEU A 164 9.28 -1.48 11.22
N GLN A 165 9.53 -2.31 12.24
CA GLN A 165 8.57 -2.80 13.23
C GLN A 165 9.13 -2.64 14.64
N GLY A 166 8.24 -2.38 15.60
CA GLY A 166 8.62 -2.22 17.00
C GLY A 166 9.57 -1.04 17.25
N SER A 167 10.29 -1.12 18.35
CA SER A 167 11.22 -0.09 18.87
C SER A 167 12.70 -0.48 18.76
N SER A 168 13.00 -1.74 18.43
CA SER A 168 14.35 -2.30 18.39
C SER A 168 14.78 -2.65 16.97
N ALA A 169 16.08 -2.90 16.77
CA ALA A 169 16.60 -3.33 15.48
C ALA A 169 15.88 -4.60 15.01
N CYS A 170 15.18 -4.50 13.88
CA CYS A 170 14.57 -5.62 13.17
C CYS A 170 15.28 -5.85 11.84
N GLY A 171 14.93 -6.91 11.12
CA GLY A 171 15.56 -7.28 9.83
C GLY A 171 15.38 -6.26 8.68
N ALA A 172 14.79 -5.10 8.96
CA ALA A 172 14.62 -4.00 8.02
C ALA A 172 14.43 -2.66 8.75
N SER A 173 14.74 -1.57 8.06
CA SER A 173 14.57 -0.20 8.54
C SER A 173 13.60 0.57 7.64
N SER A 174 12.99 1.62 8.18
CA SER A 174 12.23 2.60 7.42
C SER A 174 12.92 3.96 7.41
N VAL A 175 12.90 4.63 6.26
CA VAL A 175 13.39 6.00 6.11
C VAL A 175 12.34 7.02 6.57
N PRO A 176 12.74 8.14 7.21
CA PRO A 176 11.86 9.24 7.57
C PRO A 176 11.20 9.90 6.38
N LEU A 177 10.04 10.53 6.63
CA LEU A 177 9.35 11.37 5.65
C LEU A 177 9.63 12.85 5.95
N VAL A 178 10.10 13.60 4.94
CA VAL A 178 10.26 15.05 4.96
C VAL A 178 9.11 15.66 4.17
N ASP A 179 8.24 16.38 4.85
CA ASP A 179 7.03 16.98 4.29
C ASP A 179 6.19 15.98 3.46
N GLY A 180 6.06 14.75 3.98
CA GLY A 180 5.33 13.67 3.32
C GLY A 180 6.10 12.92 2.23
N ARG A 181 7.38 13.22 2.03
CA ARG A 181 8.22 12.68 0.95
C ARG A 181 9.38 11.86 1.52
N CYS A 182 9.80 10.81 0.82
CA CYS A 182 10.99 10.06 1.20
C CYS A 182 12.20 11.00 1.37
N ALA A 183 12.92 10.87 2.50
CA ALA A 183 14.07 11.72 2.81
C ALA A 183 15.20 11.67 1.75
N TYR A 184 15.21 10.67 0.87
CA TYR A 184 16.19 10.56 -0.22
C TYR A 184 15.78 11.31 -1.50
N LEU A 185 14.59 11.91 -1.58
CA LEU A 185 14.24 12.79 -2.69
C LEU A 185 14.96 14.14 -2.58
N ASP A 186 15.27 14.73 -3.72
CA ASP A 186 15.71 16.13 -3.81
C ASP A 186 14.53 17.10 -4.02
N GLY A 187 14.86 18.39 -4.16
CA GLY A 187 13.86 19.45 -4.41
C GLY A 187 13.04 19.25 -5.69
N SER A 188 13.58 18.54 -6.69
CA SER A 188 12.91 18.22 -7.95
C SER A 188 12.10 16.91 -7.91
N GLY A 189 12.19 16.14 -6.81
CA GLY A 189 11.50 14.86 -6.67
C GLY A 189 12.26 13.67 -7.24
N LEU A 190 13.51 13.86 -7.64
CA LEU A 190 14.36 12.78 -8.10
C LEU A 190 15.05 12.11 -6.89
N CYS A 191 15.26 10.80 -7.00
CA CYS A 191 15.91 10.02 -5.96
C CYS A 191 17.43 10.24 -5.98
N ARG A 192 17.99 10.75 -4.89
CA ARG A 192 19.44 11.03 -4.77
C ARG A 192 20.31 9.78 -4.80
N LEU A 193 19.81 8.63 -4.31
CA LEU A 193 20.51 7.35 -4.43
C LEU A 193 20.65 6.93 -5.89
N HIS A 194 19.55 7.04 -6.65
CA HIS A 194 19.57 6.79 -8.09
C HIS A 194 20.54 7.74 -8.78
N ALA A 195 20.46 9.05 -8.52
CA ALA A 195 21.37 10.01 -9.14
C ALA A 195 22.86 9.72 -8.82
N ALA A 196 23.16 9.19 -7.62
CA ALA A 196 24.53 8.90 -7.21
C ALA A 196 25.15 7.69 -7.93
N GLN A 197 24.41 6.59 -8.09
CA GLN A 197 24.99 5.35 -8.64
C GLN A 197 24.04 4.50 -9.50
N GLY A 198 22.85 5.00 -9.84
CA GLY A 198 21.88 4.32 -10.71
C GLY A 198 20.78 3.56 -9.96
N ALA A 199 19.88 2.91 -10.69
CA ALA A 199 18.69 2.27 -10.10
C ALA A 199 19.02 1.12 -9.13
N HIS A 200 20.13 0.40 -9.35
CA HIS A 200 20.51 -0.79 -8.59
C HIS A 200 20.91 -0.51 -7.12
N VAL A 201 21.20 0.76 -6.76
CA VAL A 201 21.49 1.15 -5.36
C VAL A 201 20.24 1.60 -4.59
N LYS A 202 19.08 1.69 -5.26
CA LYS A 202 17.81 1.88 -4.55
C LYS A 202 17.53 0.63 -3.71
N PRO A 203 16.76 0.71 -2.61
CA PRO A 203 16.38 -0.49 -1.88
C PRO A 203 15.53 -1.43 -2.76
N LEU A 204 15.57 -2.73 -2.50
CA LEU A 204 14.91 -3.77 -3.31
C LEU A 204 13.45 -3.43 -3.61
N GLY A 205 12.69 -3.00 -2.60
CA GLY A 205 11.29 -2.59 -2.80
C GLY A 205 11.12 -1.49 -3.85
N CYS A 206 12.05 -0.54 -3.92
CA CYS A 206 12.05 0.53 -4.93
C CYS A 206 12.63 0.12 -6.29
N GLN A 207 13.34 -1.00 -6.38
CA GLN A 207 13.81 -1.59 -7.64
C GLN A 207 12.71 -2.45 -8.27
N THR A 208 12.01 -3.21 -7.43
CA THR A 208 10.98 -4.15 -7.85
C THR A 208 9.63 -3.47 -8.11
N PHE A 209 9.31 -2.38 -7.39
CA PHE A 209 8.06 -1.66 -7.61
C PHE A 209 7.99 -1.10 -9.05
N PRO A 210 6.88 -1.30 -9.79
CA PRO A 210 5.55 -1.73 -9.32
C PRO A 210 5.23 -3.21 -9.53
N ALA A 211 6.19 -4.08 -9.82
CA ALA A 211 5.90 -5.49 -10.07
C ALA A 211 5.30 -6.18 -8.83
N LEU A 212 4.22 -6.93 -9.05
CA LEU A 212 3.62 -7.86 -8.10
C LEU A 212 3.84 -9.28 -8.59
N PHE A 213 4.11 -10.20 -7.67
CA PHE A 213 4.40 -11.60 -7.94
C PHE A 213 3.36 -12.46 -7.25
N VAL A 214 2.56 -13.18 -8.03
CA VAL A 214 1.51 -14.06 -7.51
C VAL A 214 1.71 -15.47 -8.05
N ASP A 215 1.84 -16.42 -7.14
CA ASP A 215 1.93 -17.84 -7.44
C ASP A 215 0.53 -18.45 -7.49
N ASP A 216 0.13 -18.89 -8.68
CA ASP A 216 -1.20 -19.46 -8.93
C ASP A 216 -1.21 -21.00 -8.89
N GLY A 217 -0.10 -21.63 -8.50
CA GLY A 217 0.09 -23.07 -8.53
C GLY A 217 0.75 -23.59 -9.82
N GLU A 218 0.60 -22.90 -10.95
CA GLU A 218 1.16 -23.26 -12.27
C GLU A 218 2.42 -22.44 -12.59
N ALA A 219 2.37 -21.14 -12.32
CA ALA A 219 3.44 -20.17 -12.58
C ALA A 219 3.42 -19.04 -11.55
N VAL A 220 4.47 -18.22 -11.52
CA VAL A 220 4.45 -16.92 -10.84
C VAL A 220 4.06 -15.86 -11.86
N ARG A 221 2.81 -15.40 -11.80
CA ARG A 221 2.33 -14.30 -12.62
C ARG A 221 2.92 -12.98 -12.14
N VAL A 222 3.42 -12.18 -13.09
CA VAL A 222 4.02 -10.88 -12.79
C VAL A 222 3.28 -9.78 -13.55
N ALA A 223 2.63 -8.87 -12.84
CA ALA A 223 1.97 -7.70 -13.44
C ALA A 223 2.26 -6.45 -12.60
N PRO A 224 2.13 -5.23 -13.16
CA PRO A 224 2.33 -4.03 -12.37
C PRO A 224 1.13 -3.80 -11.44
N ALA A 225 1.38 -3.37 -10.21
CA ALA A 225 0.39 -2.71 -9.39
C ALA A 225 -0.01 -1.39 -10.07
N VAL A 226 -1.31 -1.17 -10.27
CA VAL A 226 -1.83 0.07 -10.86
C VAL A 226 -1.93 1.17 -9.80
N GLU A 227 -0.84 1.37 -9.09
CA GLU A 227 -0.67 2.37 -8.02
C GLU A 227 0.36 3.43 -8.43
N CYS A 228 0.93 3.27 -9.61
CA CYS A 228 1.91 4.17 -10.17
C CYS A 228 1.34 4.82 -11.43
N ALA A 229 1.30 6.15 -11.47
CA ALA A 229 0.87 6.90 -12.65
C ALA A 229 1.68 6.51 -13.91
N CYS A 230 2.98 6.20 -13.76
CA CYS A 230 3.83 5.76 -14.88
C CYS A 230 3.39 4.41 -15.49
N VAL A 231 2.72 3.55 -14.72
CA VAL A 231 2.18 2.28 -15.24
C VAL A 231 1.08 2.56 -16.26
N LEU A 232 0.12 3.42 -15.90
CA LEU A 232 -0.96 3.79 -16.82
C LEU A 232 -0.45 4.62 -17.99
N ALA A 233 0.52 5.52 -17.77
CA ALA A 233 1.18 6.23 -18.87
C ALA A 233 1.85 5.25 -19.85
N SER A 234 2.60 4.26 -19.35
CA SER A 234 3.30 3.27 -20.19
C SER A 234 2.33 2.34 -20.93
N ALA A 235 1.17 2.05 -20.34
CA ALA A 235 0.13 1.26 -21.01
C ALA A 235 -0.55 2.04 -22.15
N LEU A 236 -0.68 3.36 -22.00
CA LEU A 236 -1.30 4.23 -23.00
C LEU A 236 -0.35 4.60 -24.13
N ASP A 237 0.93 4.79 -23.80
CA ASP A 237 2.01 5.14 -24.73
C ASP A 237 3.23 4.20 -24.53
N PRO A 238 3.17 2.97 -25.08
CA PRO A 238 4.23 1.99 -24.90
C PRO A 238 5.56 2.44 -25.48
N GLN A 239 6.60 2.44 -24.64
CA GLN A 239 7.96 2.82 -25.04
C GLN A 239 8.77 1.57 -25.41
N PRO A 240 9.44 1.51 -26.59
CA PRO A 240 10.24 0.35 -26.98
C PRO A 240 11.40 0.00 -26.03
N LYS A 241 11.84 0.97 -25.20
CA LYS A 241 12.93 0.83 -24.24
C LYS A 241 12.45 0.81 -22.79
N GLY A 242 11.17 0.53 -22.54
CA GLY A 242 10.66 0.36 -21.17
C GLY A 242 11.35 -0.81 -20.45
N ALA A 243 11.48 -0.70 -19.14
CA ALA A 243 12.02 -1.76 -18.30
C ALA A 243 11.04 -2.94 -18.20
N LEU A 244 11.57 -4.16 -18.16
CA LEU A 244 10.79 -5.35 -17.84
C LEU A 244 10.38 -5.35 -16.36
N LEU A 245 9.29 -6.05 -16.03
CA LEU A 245 8.84 -6.21 -14.64
C LEU A 245 9.67 -7.23 -13.85
N VAL A 246 10.36 -8.12 -14.54
CA VAL A 246 11.24 -9.12 -13.95
C VAL A 246 12.70 -8.70 -14.15
N PRO A 247 13.61 -9.04 -13.21
CA PRO A 247 15.03 -8.82 -13.39
C PRO A 247 15.54 -9.45 -14.69
N GLU A 248 16.56 -8.83 -15.30
CA GLU A 248 17.17 -9.34 -16.51
C GLU A 248 17.72 -10.76 -16.29
N GLY A 249 17.36 -11.69 -17.18
CA GLY A 249 17.76 -13.10 -17.10
C GLY A 249 16.93 -13.99 -16.17
N ALA A 250 16.05 -13.43 -15.33
CA ALA A 250 15.21 -14.23 -14.44
C ALA A 250 14.14 -15.01 -15.23
N GLN A 251 14.11 -16.34 -15.07
CA GLN A 251 13.19 -17.26 -15.75
C GLN A 251 12.24 -17.95 -14.78
N SER A 252 12.67 -18.10 -13.52
CA SER A 252 11.96 -18.81 -12.45
C SER A 252 11.98 -18.03 -11.14
N SER A 253 11.10 -18.40 -10.22
CA SER A 253 11.06 -17.83 -8.88
C SER A 253 12.35 -18.11 -8.09
N ALA A 254 13.13 -19.12 -8.44
CA ALA A 254 14.45 -19.35 -7.83
C ALA A 254 15.49 -18.28 -8.22
N ASP A 255 15.29 -17.59 -9.35
CA ASP A 255 16.21 -16.55 -9.84
C ASP A 255 15.96 -15.17 -9.18
N LEU A 256 14.86 -15.04 -8.42
CA LEU A 256 14.49 -13.80 -7.75
C LEU A 256 15.22 -13.65 -6.41
N ASP A 257 15.57 -12.42 -6.03
CA ASP A 257 16.06 -12.10 -4.68
C ASP A 257 15.06 -12.62 -3.62
N GLU A 258 15.55 -13.26 -2.55
CA GLU A 258 14.73 -13.87 -1.49
C GLU A 258 13.80 -12.87 -0.79
N GLY A 259 14.16 -11.58 -0.80
CA GLY A 259 13.36 -10.50 -0.25
C GLY A 259 12.16 -10.11 -1.13
N ILE A 260 12.04 -10.63 -2.36
CA ILE A 260 10.86 -10.43 -3.20
C ILE A 260 9.72 -11.32 -2.69
N LEU A 261 8.66 -10.66 -2.22
CA LEU A 261 7.42 -11.31 -1.80
C LEU A 261 6.70 -11.92 -3.01
N ILE A 262 6.47 -13.22 -2.95
CA ILE A 262 5.58 -13.95 -3.85
C ILE A 262 4.35 -14.34 -3.04
N VAL A 263 3.18 -13.84 -3.44
CA VAL A 263 1.91 -14.16 -2.79
C VAL A 263 1.37 -15.45 -3.40
N GLU A 264 1.11 -16.46 -2.58
CA GLU A 264 0.44 -17.68 -3.06
C GLU A 264 -1.07 -17.49 -3.01
N LEU A 265 -1.76 -17.79 -4.12
CA LEU A 265 -3.22 -17.89 -4.11
C LEU A 265 -3.67 -19.02 -3.16
N PRO A 266 -4.78 -18.91 -2.44
CA PRO A 266 -5.29 -20.02 -1.65
C PRO A 266 -5.78 -21.17 -2.55
N GLU A 267 -5.79 -22.40 -2.05
CA GLU A 267 -6.34 -23.57 -2.78
C GLU A 267 -7.85 -23.43 -3.04
N THR A 268 -8.55 -22.80 -2.09
CA THR A 268 -9.99 -22.53 -2.14
C THR A 268 -10.22 -21.06 -1.85
N LEU A 269 -11.15 -20.44 -2.56
CA LEU A 269 -11.55 -19.05 -2.36
C LEU A 269 -13.05 -18.91 -2.20
N LEU A 270 -13.47 -17.87 -1.48
CA LEU A 270 -14.86 -17.47 -1.36
C LEU A 270 -15.28 -16.70 -2.62
N LEU A 271 -16.30 -17.18 -3.32
CA LEU A 271 -16.81 -16.54 -4.55
C LEU A 271 -17.91 -15.53 -4.25
N ALA A 272 -18.85 -15.96 -3.41
CA ALA A 272 -20.02 -15.26 -2.93
C ALA A 272 -20.44 -15.89 -1.58
N PRO A 273 -21.36 -15.30 -0.80
CA PRO A 273 -21.81 -15.88 0.46
C PRO A 273 -22.21 -17.36 0.32
N GLY A 274 -21.51 -18.24 1.04
CA GLY A 274 -21.73 -19.69 1.00
C GLY A 274 -21.21 -20.42 -0.25
N LYS A 275 -20.62 -19.73 -1.23
CA LYS A 275 -20.09 -20.32 -2.48
C LYS A 275 -18.57 -20.28 -2.50
N HIS A 276 -17.96 -21.41 -2.81
CA HIS A 276 -16.51 -21.55 -2.89
C HIS A 276 -16.08 -22.06 -4.27
N GLY A 277 -14.91 -21.66 -4.71
CA GLY A 277 -14.27 -22.12 -5.94
C GLY A 277 -12.85 -22.60 -5.69
N THR A 278 -12.31 -23.41 -6.60
CA THR A 278 -10.92 -23.87 -6.51
C THR A 278 -9.96 -22.88 -7.18
N ARG A 279 -8.69 -22.91 -6.77
CA ARG A 279 -7.60 -22.18 -7.43
C ARG A 279 -7.56 -22.44 -8.93
N ALA A 280 -7.68 -23.71 -9.34
CA ALA A 280 -7.65 -24.11 -10.74
C ALA A 280 -8.81 -23.54 -11.56
N ASP A 281 -10.01 -23.46 -10.99
CA ASP A 281 -11.17 -22.83 -11.66
C ASP A 281 -10.95 -21.33 -11.82
N LEU A 282 -10.39 -20.68 -10.78
CA LEU A 282 -10.08 -19.25 -10.81
C LEU A 282 -9.04 -18.93 -11.87
N VAL A 283 -8.00 -19.75 -12.01
CA VAL A 283 -6.98 -19.60 -13.05
C VAL A 283 -7.63 -19.60 -14.43
N ARG A 284 -8.48 -20.59 -14.74
CA ARG A 284 -9.18 -20.67 -16.03
C ARG A 284 -10.12 -19.50 -16.27
N PHE A 285 -10.84 -19.07 -15.23
CA PHE A 285 -11.72 -17.90 -15.27
C PHE A 285 -10.92 -16.62 -15.59
N MET A 286 -9.80 -16.39 -14.90
CA MET A 286 -8.98 -15.19 -15.11
C MET A 286 -8.26 -15.18 -16.46
N HIS A 287 -7.84 -16.33 -16.99
CA HIS A 287 -7.34 -16.41 -18.38
C HIS A 287 -8.40 -15.98 -19.38
N ALA A 288 -9.64 -16.43 -19.24
CA ALA A 288 -10.72 -15.97 -20.12
C ALA A 288 -11.00 -14.47 -19.99
N VAL A 289 -10.85 -13.88 -18.80
CA VAL A 289 -10.94 -12.43 -18.59
C VAL A 289 -9.79 -11.69 -19.29
N VAL A 290 -8.56 -12.23 -19.26
CA VAL A 290 -7.38 -11.63 -19.91
C VAL A 290 -7.46 -11.73 -21.44
N ASP A 291 -7.97 -12.86 -21.96
CA ASP A 291 -8.07 -13.14 -23.39
C ASP A 291 -9.27 -12.46 -24.07
N ALA A 292 -10.26 -12.03 -23.28
CA ALA A 292 -11.41 -11.31 -23.79
C ALA A 292 -11.02 -9.93 -24.39
N PRO A 293 -11.79 -9.43 -25.39
CA PRO A 293 -11.62 -8.07 -25.88
C PRO A 293 -11.75 -7.04 -24.76
N ALA A 294 -10.99 -5.94 -24.87
CA ALA A 294 -11.07 -4.84 -23.91
C ALA A 294 -12.51 -4.29 -23.85
N PRO A 295 -13.11 -4.17 -22.65
CA PRO A 295 -14.47 -3.67 -22.52
C PRO A 295 -14.54 -2.19 -22.84
N ILE A 296 -15.70 -1.74 -23.34
CA ILE A 296 -15.97 -0.32 -23.62
C ILE A 296 -15.99 0.48 -22.30
N ASP A 297 -16.62 -0.07 -21.27
CA ASP A 297 -16.65 0.50 -19.92
C ASP A 297 -16.23 -0.56 -18.90
N THR A 298 -15.06 -0.35 -18.28
CA THR A 298 -14.48 -1.34 -17.36
C THR A 298 -15.25 -1.44 -16.04
N ALA A 299 -15.86 -0.36 -15.55
CA ALA A 299 -16.65 -0.41 -14.32
C ALA A 299 -17.91 -1.28 -14.52
N HIS A 300 -18.56 -1.16 -15.68
CA HIS A 300 -19.70 -2.00 -16.06
C HIS A 300 -19.27 -3.46 -16.22
N ALA A 301 -18.14 -3.70 -16.89
CA ALA A 301 -17.58 -5.03 -17.06
C ALA A 301 -17.27 -5.73 -15.72
N LEU A 302 -16.66 -5.03 -14.76
CA LEU A 302 -16.38 -5.58 -13.43
C LEU A 302 -17.66 -5.92 -12.65
N ALA A 303 -18.69 -5.08 -12.72
CA ALA A 303 -19.98 -5.38 -12.11
C ALA A 303 -20.70 -6.56 -12.80
N ALA A 304 -20.61 -6.65 -14.13
CA ALA A 304 -21.14 -7.79 -14.88
C ALA A 304 -20.40 -9.10 -14.55
N LEU A 305 -19.07 -9.05 -14.39
CA LEU A 305 -18.28 -10.18 -13.91
C LEU A 305 -18.70 -10.60 -12.51
N ALA A 306 -18.94 -9.67 -11.58
CA ALA A 306 -19.44 -9.98 -10.24
C ALA A 306 -20.77 -10.75 -10.29
N SER A 307 -21.72 -10.28 -11.09
CA SER A 307 -23.00 -10.97 -11.30
C SER A 307 -22.82 -12.34 -11.97
N SER A 308 -21.87 -12.47 -12.90
CA SER A 308 -21.52 -13.75 -13.51
C SER A 308 -20.98 -14.74 -12.48
N VAL A 309 -20.12 -14.29 -11.55
CA VAL A 309 -19.60 -15.12 -10.46
C VAL A 309 -20.72 -15.60 -9.54
N GLU A 310 -21.72 -14.77 -9.25
CA GLU A 310 -22.83 -15.17 -8.39
C GLU A 310 -23.79 -16.17 -9.05
N THR A 311 -24.00 -16.02 -10.36
CA THR A 311 -25.01 -16.82 -11.10
C THR A 311 -24.44 -18.08 -11.74
N SER A 312 -23.19 -18.02 -12.17
CA SER A 312 -22.54 -19.04 -13.00
C SER A 312 -21.19 -19.49 -12.42
N ASP A 313 -20.89 -19.12 -11.18
CA ASP A 313 -19.63 -19.41 -10.49
C ASP A 313 -18.42 -18.98 -11.36
N LEU A 314 -17.39 -19.80 -11.48
CA LEU A 314 -16.18 -19.48 -12.26
C LEU A 314 -16.23 -19.97 -13.71
N ASP A 315 -17.40 -19.92 -14.38
CA ASP A 315 -17.55 -20.31 -15.80
C ASP A 315 -16.83 -19.33 -16.75
N PRO A 316 -15.77 -19.76 -17.48
CA PRO A 316 -15.05 -18.91 -18.43
C PRO A 316 -15.92 -18.37 -19.58
N ALA A 317 -16.92 -19.14 -20.02
CA ALA A 317 -17.80 -18.71 -21.11
C ALA A 317 -18.77 -17.62 -20.63
N ALA A 318 -19.27 -17.72 -19.40
CA ALA A 318 -20.07 -16.67 -18.78
C ALA A 318 -19.27 -15.39 -18.57
N ALA A 319 -18.01 -15.50 -18.10
CA ALA A 319 -17.11 -14.36 -17.96
C ALA A 319 -16.90 -13.61 -19.29
N THR A 320 -16.63 -14.36 -20.37
CA THR A 320 -16.43 -13.78 -21.71
C THR A 320 -17.68 -13.04 -22.20
N ARG A 321 -18.87 -13.61 -22.00
CA ARG A 321 -20.14 -12.95 -22.34
C ARG A 321 -20.37 -11.68 -21.53
N ALA A 322 -20.10 -11.73 -20.23
CA ALA A 322 -20.24 -10.58 -19.33
C ALA A 322 -19.32 -9.40 -19.72
N LEU A 323 -18.15 -9.70 -20.30
CA LEU A 323 -17.22 -8.67 -20.80
C LEU A 323 -17.63 -8.12 -22.17
N ALA A 324 -18.13 -8.98 -23.07
CA ALA A 324 -18.53 -8.57 -24.41
C ALA A 324 -19.81 -7.73 -24.40
N GLU A 325 -20.78 -8.10 -23.57
CA GLU A 325 -22.10 -7.46 -23.46
C GLU A 325 -22.42 -7.22 -21.98
N PRO A 326 -21.71 -6.29 -21.30
CA PRO A 326 -21.94 -6.04 -19.89
C PRO A 326 -23.36 -5.51 -19.68
N ALA A 327 -24.07 -6.12 -18.73
CA ALA A 327 -25.37 -5.61 -18.30
C ALA A 327 -25.24 -4.14 -17.82
N PRO A 328 -26.29 -3.32 -17.98
CA PRO A 328 -26.30 -1.97 -17.43
C PRO A 328 -25.94 -1.98 -15.94
N LEU A 329 -25.03 -1.09 -15.55
CA LEU A 329 -24.62 -0.98 -14.16
C LEU A 329 -25.76 -0.32 -13.36
N ASP A 330 -26.31 -1.04 -12.40
CA ASP A 330 -27.13 -0.44 -11.35
C ASP A 330 -26.19 0.26 -10.34
N VAL A 331 -26.01 1.57 -10.54
CA VAL A 331 -25.13 2.39 -9.71
C VAL A 331 -25.60 2.50 -8.26
N GLU A 332 -26.87 2.20 -7.97
CA GLU A 332 -27.38 2.19 -6.59
C GLU A 332 -26.75 1.06 -5.76
N LEU A 333 -26.40 -0.06 -6.40
CA LEU A 333 -25.68 -1.16 -5.73
C LEU A 333 -24.29 -0.74 -5.25
N LEU A 334 -23.71 0.33 -5.80
CA LEU A 334 -22.39 0.84 -5.41
C LEU A 334 -22.47 1.95 -4.35
N ARG A 335 -23.65 2.50 -4.07
CA ARG A 335 -23.84 3.56 -3.05
C ARG A 335 -23.29 3.17 -1.66
N PRO A 336 -23.48 1.93 -1.16
CA PRO A 336 -22.89 1.52 0.12
C PRO A 336 -21.36 1.56 0.15
N PHE A 337 -20.68 1.26 -0.97
CA PHE A 337 -19.23 1.36 -1.07
C PHE A 337 -18.76 2.80 -0.90
N PHE A 338 -19.40 3.74 -1.60
CA PHE A 338 -19.05 5.17 -1.49
C PHE A 338 -19.30 5.73 -0.08
N ALA A 339 -20.41 5.34 0.56
CA ALA A 339 -20.72 5.75 1.92
C ALA A 339 -19.68 5.23 2.93
N ALA A 340 -19.33 3.94 2.85
CA ALA A 340 -18.30 3.34 3.69
C ALA A 340 -16.94 4.01 3.47
N LEU A 341 -16.54 4.22 2.21
CA LEU A 341 -15.27 4.87 1.89
C LEU A 341 -15.21 6.31 2.36
N ALA A 342 -16.30 7.09 2.21
CA ALA A 342 -16.36 8.46 2.71
C ALA A 342 -16.16 8.51 4.24
N SER A 343 -16.74 7.57 4.98
CA SER A 343 -16.56 7.46 6.44
C SER A 343 -15.10 7.19 6.82
N HIS A 344 -14.48 6.18 6.20
CA HIS A 344 -13.08 5.81 6.42
C HIS A 344 -12.12 6.93 6.03
N ALA A 345 -12.29 7.51 4.84
CA ALA A 345 -11.48 8.61 4.35
C ALA A 345 -11.61 9.86 5.24
N SER A 346 -12.82 10.17 5.74
CA SER A 346 -13.03 11.28 6.68
C SER A 346 -12.30 11.07 8.00
N ARG A 347 -12.36 9.85 8.55
CA ARG A 347 -11.60 9.48 9.76
C ARG A 347 -10.11 9.62 9.52
N ARG A 348 -9.61 9.10 8.40
CA ARG A 348 -8.20 9.19 8.01
C ARG A 348 -7.75 10.63 7.80
N ALA A 349 -8.56 11.47 7.14
CA ALA A 349 -8.27 12.88 6.91
C ALA A 349 -8.07 13.65 8.22
N ARG A 350 -8.91 13.39 9.23
CA ARG A 350 -8.75 13.97 10.58
C ARG A 350 -7.45 13.55 11.23
N ILE A 351 -7.08 12.27 11.14
CA ILE A 351 -5.84 11.74 11.70
C ILE A 351 -4.62 12.34 10.99
N ASP A 352 -4.60 12.29 9.65
CA ASP A 352 -3.52 12.83 8.84
C ASP A 352 -3.32 14.34 9.06
N ALA A 353 -4.39 15.10 9.29
CA ALA A 353 -4.31 16.54 9.59
C ALA A 353 -3.54 16.87 10.89
N THR A 354 -3.35 15.90 11.80
CA THR A 354 -2.62 16.13 13.07
C THR A 354 -1.10 16.07 12.93
N TYR A 355 -0.59 15.50 11.83
CA TYR A 355 0.85 15.25 11.69
C TYR A 355 1.41 15.39 10.27
N ARG A 356 0.59 15.36 9.21
CA ARG A 356 1.07 15.54 7.83
C ARG A 356 1.10 17.02 7.46
N ALA A 357 2.13 17.41 6.69
CA ALA A 357 2.23 18.74 6.11
C ALA A 357 0.98 19.07 5.27
N GLU A 358 0.61 20.36 5.18
CA GLU A 358 -0.56 20.77 4.40
C GLU A 358 -0.44 20.42 2.92
N HIS A 359 0.78 20.47 2.37
CA HIS A 359 1.08 20.19 0.98
C HIS A 359 1.45 18.71 0.71
N ASP A 360 1.31 17.84 1.72
CA ASP A 360 1.55 16.39 1.57
C ASP A 360 0.52 15.79 0.58
N LEU A 361 1.01 15.12 -0.46
CA LEU A 361 0.17 14.50 -1.49
C LEU A 361 -0.78 13.46 -0.89
N ALA A 362 -0.33 12.66 0.08
CA ALA A 362 -1.20 11.69 0.74
C ALA A 362 -2.37 12.37 1.47
N ARG A 363 -2.10 13.48 2.16
CA ARG A 363 -3.13 14.26 2.87
C ARG A 363 -4.15 14.83 1.89
N HIS A 364 -3.70 15.35 0.75
CA HIS A 364 -4.58 15.82 -0.32
C HIS A 364 -5.41 14.69 -0.93
N ALA A 365 -4.76 13.57 -1.28
CA ALA A 365 -5.44 12.43 -1.89
C ALA A 365 -6.55 11.87 -1.01
N VAL A 366 -6.33 11.71 0.29
CA VAL A 366 -7.35 11.27 1.25
C VAL A 366 -8.54 12.24 1.28
N ARG A 367 -8.29 13.57 1.27
CA ARG A 367 -9.37 14.58 1.24
C ARG A 367 -10.15 14.55 -0.07
N TRP A 368 -9.48 14.40 -1.22
CA TRP A 368 -10.16 14.29 -2.50
C TRP A 368 -10.99 13.01 -2.59
N ILE A 369 -10.47 11.88 -2.07
CA ILE A 369 -11.22 10.62 -1.96
C ILE A 369 -12.44 10.78 -1.05
N GLU A 370 -12.31 11.42 0.11
CA GLU A 370 -13.46 11.70 0.99
C GLU A 370 -14.54 12.50 0.26
N ALA A 371 -14.15 13.62 -0.37
CA ALA A 371 -15.08 14.52 -1.05
C ALA A 371 -15.77 13.84 -2.24
N ALA A 372 -15.01 13.14 -3.09
CA ALA A 372 -15.57 12.42 -4.24
C ALA A 372 -16.46 11.25 -3.81
N SER A 373 -16.09 10.52 -2.76
CA SER A 373 -16.91 9.43 -2.23
C SER A 373 -18.22 9.96 -1.63
N ARG A 374 -18.19 11.10 -0.94
CA ARG A 374 -19.41 11.73 -0.42
C ARG A 374 -20.34 12.17 -1.55
N ALA A 375 -19.80 12.82 -2.58
CA ALA A 375 -20.57 13.21 -3.75
C ALA A 375 -21.22 12.02 -4.45
N LEU A 376 -20.48 10.92 -4.64
CA LEU A 376 -21.00 9.69 -5.24
C LEU A 376 -21.98 8.94 -4.34
N ALA A 377 -21.83 9.03 -3.01
CA ALA A 377 -22.80 8.46 -2.08
C ALA A 377 -24.14 9.22 -2.07
N GLU A 378 -24.14 10.51 -2.45
CA GLU A 378 -25.32 11.34 -2.64
C GLU A 378 -25.94 11.11 -4.03
N ASP A 379 -25.12 11.16 -5.07
CA ASP A 379 -25.51 10.94 -6.46
C ASP A 379 -24.44 10.12 -7.21
N PRO A 380 -24.62 8.78 -7.32
CA PRO A 380 -23.71 7.91 -8.05
C PRO A 380 -23.58 8.23 -9.54
N THR A 381 -24.55 8.96 -10.12
CA THR A 381 -24.55 9.31 -11.55
C THR A 381 -23.55 10.41 -11.90
N LEU A 382 -22.97 11.07 -10.90
CA LEU A 382 -21.91 12.07 -11.07
C LEU A 382 -20.63 11.48 -11.70
N ALA A 383 -20.44 10.16 -11.66
CA ALA A 383 -19.33 9.52 -12.34
C ALA A 383 -19.46 9.66 -13.86
N ALA A 384 -18.71 10.60 -14.43
CA ALA A 384 -18.72 10.84 -15.88
C ALA A 384 -18.33 9.58 -16.67
N PRO A 385 -18.90 9.36 -17.87
CA PRO A 385 -18.45 8.32 -18.78
C PRO A 385 -16.94 8.40 -19.04
N ALA A 386 -16.29 7.26 -19.23
CA ALA A 386 -14.88 7.24 -19.56
C ALA A 386 -14.64 7.89 -20.94
N SER A 387 -13.69 8.83 -21.00
CA SER A 387 -13.13 9.24 -22.29
C SER A 387 -12.38 8.06 -22.93
N SER A 388 -12.12 8.10 -24.24
CA SER A 388 -11.40 7.02 -24.94
C SER A 388 -10.04 6.69 -24.31
N THR A 389 -9.30 7.71 -23.87
CA THR A 389 -8.01 7.54 -23.19
C THR A 389 -8.19 6.90 -21.81
N ARG A 390 -9.21 7.32 -21.06
CA ARG A 390 -9.51 6.75 -19.74
C ARG A 390 -9.99 5.30 -19.86
N ALA A 391 -10.86 4.99 -20.82
CA ALA A 391 -11.35 3.64 -21.07
C ALA A 391 -10.19 2.68 -21.37
N ARG A 392 -9.19 3.10 -22.15
CA ARG A 392 -7.96 2.30 -22.39
C ARG A 392 -7.15 2.06 -21.12
N ALA A 393 -7.01 3.08 -20.26
CA ALA A 393 -6.29 2.95 -18.99
C ALA A 393 -7.01 2.00 -18.02
N GLU A 394 -8.33 2.10 -17.94
CA GLU A 394 -9.18 1.22 -17.13
C GLU A 394 -9.19 -0.22 -17.67
N ALA A 395 -9.23 -0.41 -18.99
CA ALA A 395 -9.12 -1.74 -19.59
C ALA A 395 -7.75 -2.38 -19.29
N PHE A 396 -6.68 -1.59 -19.27
CA PHE A 396 -5.37 -2.07 -18.81
C PHE A 396 -5.40 -2.45 -17.33
N TYR A 397 -6.09 -1.68 -16.48
CA TYR A 397 -6.28 -2.02 -15.06
C TYR A 397 -6.94 -3.39 -14.88
N LEU A 398 -8.04 -3.66 -15.60
CA LEU A 398 -8.69 -4.97 -15.59
C LEU A 398 -7.73 -6.08 -16.04
N ARG A 399 -7.03 -5.89 -17.16
CA ARG A 399 -6.11 -6.87 -17.71
C ARG A 399 -4.95 -7.19 -16.76
N ALA A 400 -4.29 -6.17 -16.21
CA ALA A 400 -3.19 -6.35 -15.27
C ALA A 400 -3.67 -7.01 -13.96
N GLY A 401 -4.85 -6.61 -13.48
CA GLY A 401 -5.48 -7.19 -12.31
C GLY A 401 -5.88 -8.66 -12.49
N ALA A 402 -6.41 -9.03 -13.65
CA ALA A 402 -6.75 -10.41 -13.95
C ALA A 402 -5.50 -11.30 -14.13
N HIS A 403 -4.47 -10.80 -14.83
CA HIS A 403 -3.23 -11.56 -15.09
C HIS A 403 -2.50 -11.96 -13.80
N ALA A 404 -2.39 -11.05 -12.83
CA ALA A 404 -1.73 -11.32 -11.54
C ALA A 404 -2.71 -11.34 -10.36
N TYR A 405 -3.97 -11.69 -10.60
CA TYR A 405 -5.00 -11.91 -9.55
C TYR A 405 -5.20 -10.76 -8.55
N GLN A 406 -4.89 -9.50 -8.92
CA GLN A 406 -5.09 -8.32 -8.07
C GLN A 406 -6.58 -7.96 -7.88
N LEU A 407 -7.47 -8.61 -8.64
CA LEU A 407 -8.92 -8.52 -8.47
C LEU A 407 -9.44 -9.43 -7.34
N VAL A 408 -8.60 -10.34 -6.85
CA VAL A 408 -8.94 -11.30 -5.80
C VAL A 408 -8.52 -10.71 -4.44
N SER A 409 -9.38 -10.90 -3.44
CA SER A 409 -9.08 -10.59 -2.04
C SER A 409 -8.95 -11.88 -1.25
N SER A 410 -8.06 -11.92 -0.25
CA SER A 410 -8.01 -13.04 0.69
C SER A 410 -9.22 -13.06 1.64
N ASP A 411 -9.82 -11.89 1.87
CA ASP A 411 -10.73 -11.67 3.00
C ASP A 411 -12.13 -11.20 2.54
N LEU A 412 -12.37 -11.11 1.22
CA LEU A 412 -13.68 -10.76 0.64
C LEU A 412 -14.09 -11.78 -0.42
N PRO A 413 -15.39 -12.07 -0.56
CA PRO A 413 -15.89 -12.84 -1.70
C PRO A 413 -15.47 -12.19 -3.04
N LEU A 414 -15.10 -13.00 -4.03
CA LEU A 414 -14.67 -12.50 -5.35
C LEU A 414 -15.69 -11.55 -6.00
N ALA A 415 -16.99 -11.88 -5.96
CA ALA A 415 -18.04 -11.01 -6.50
C ALA A 415 -18.06 -9.63 -5.80
N HIS A 416 -17.84 -9.60 -4.48
CA HIS A 416 -17.76 -8.36 -3.70
C HIS A 416 -16.51 -7.54 -4.05
N ALA A 417 -15.36 -8.21 -4.18
CA ALA A 417 -14.11 -7.57 -4.59
C ALA A 417 -14.20 -6.95 -6.00
N LEU A 418 -14.89 -7.62 -6.93
CA LEU A 418 -15.14 -7.09 -8.28
C LEU A 418 -16.02 -5.83 -8.25
N ARG A 419 -17.06 -5.79 -7.40
CA ARG A 419 -17.88 -4.57 -7.20
C ARG A 419 -17.09 -3.44 -6.54
N ASP A 420 -16.24 -3.75 -5.56
CA ASP A 420 -15.30 -2.78 -4.98
C ASP A 420 -14.42 -2.17 -6.09
N ARG A 421 -13.85 -2.99 -6.98
CA ARG A 421 -13.05 -2.46 -8.11
C ARG A 421 -13.86 -1.58 -9.05
N ALA A 422 -15.12 -1.92 -9.33
CA ALA A 422 -16.01 -1.07 -10.12
C ALA A 422 -16.23 0.30 -9.42
N ALA A 423 -16.50 0.29 -8.11
CA ALA A 423 -16.66 1.51 -7.32
C ALA A 423 -15.39 2.39 -7.35
N ARG A 424 -14.19 1.80 -7.22
CA ARG A 424 -12.91 2.53 -7.29
C ARG A 424 -12.69 3.21 -8.64
N ILE A 425 -13.07 2.58 -9.74
CA ILE A 425 -13.01 3.19 -11.09
C ILE A 425 -13.95 4.40 -11.17
N LEU A 426 -15.20 4.27 -10.70
CA LEU A 426 -16.15 5.39 -10.69
C LEU A 426 -15.69 6.54 -9.79
N LEU A 427 -15.10 6.23 -8.63
CA LEU A 427 -14.46 7.21 -7.76
C LEU A 427 -13.33 7.96 -8.48
N ALA A 428 -12.46 7.24 -9.19
CA ALA A 428 -11.39 7.85 -9.97
C ALA A 428 -11.91 8.75 -11.09
N ARG A 429 -13.06 8.41 -11.71
CA ARG A 429 -13.74 9.25 -12.70
C ARG A 429 -14.32 10.53 -12.08
N ALA A 430 -14.76 10.49 -10.82
CA ALA A 430 -15.35 11.60 -10.09
C ALA A 430 -14.34 12.54 -9.43
N LEU A 431 -13.10 12.11 -9.19
CA LEU A 431 -12.04 12.93 -8.58
C LEU A 431 -11.90 14.35 -9.19
N PRO A 432 -11.91 14.54 -10.53
CA PRO A 432 -11.81 15.87 -11.12
C PRO A 432 -12.93 16.85 -10.74
N LEU A 433 -14.07 16.38 -10.21
CA LEU A 433 -15.18 17.24 -9.77
C LEU A 433 -14.88 17.97 -8.46
N VAL A 434 -14.00 17.40 -7.63
CA VAL A 434 -13.71 17.92 -6.27
C VAL A 434 -12.34 18.55 -6.16
N ILE A 435 -11.50 18.43 -7.20
CA ILE A 435 -10.16 18.98 -7.24
C ILE A 435 -10.20 20.37 -7.86
N THR A 436 -9.62 21.34 -7.18
CA THR A 436 -9.54 22.71 -7.72
C THR A 436 -8.52 22.79 -8.86
N ARG A 437 -8.70 23.76 -9.77
CA ARG A 437 -7.76 24.00 -10.87
C ARG A 437 -6.32 24.24 -10.40
N GLY A 438 -6.15 24.94 -9.26
CA GLY A 438 -4.83 25.23 -8.69
C GLY A 438 -4.12 23.98 -8.16
N GLU A 439 -4.86 23.05 -7.55
CA GLU A 439 -4.32 21.76 -7.12
C GLU A 439 -3.95 20.90 -8.34
N ALA A 440 -4.83 20.83 -9.35
CA ALA A 440 -4.63 20.02 -10.54
C ALA A 440 -3.38 20.40 -11.35
N GLN A 441 -3.09 21.69 -11.47
CA GLN A 441 -1.95 22.18 -12.27
C GLN A 441 -0.58 21.82 -11.68
N ASN A 442 -0.51 21.58 -10.38
CA ASN A 442 0.76 21.40 -9.66
C ASN A 442 1.05 19.94 -9.29
N GLU A 443 0.13 19.01 -9.58
CA GLU A 443 0.27 17.61 -9.15
C GLU A 443 0.24 16.62 -10.33
N PRO A 444 1.42 16.15 -10.80
CA PRO A 444 1.51 15.16 -11.87
C PRO A 444 0.76 13.85 -11.59
N ALA A 445 0.60 13.45 -10.32
CA ALA A 445 -0.15 12.23 -9.97
C ALA A 445 -1.62 12.28 -10.43
N LEU A 446 -2.18 13.47 -10.64
CA LEU A 446 -3.56 13.65 -11.10
C LEU A 446 -3.77 13.38 -12.59
N ALA A 447 -2.70 13.20 -13.37
CA ALA A 447 -2.82 12.76 -14.76
C ALA A 447 -3.49 11.38 -14.88
N HIS A 448 -3.35 10.55 -13.84
CA HIS A 448 -3.91 9.21 -13.78
C HIS A 448 -4.63 8.98 -12.44
N PRO A 449 -5.86 9.51 -12.27
CA PRO A 449 -6.60 9.46 -10.99
C PRO A 449 -6.79 8.04 -10.45
N LEU A 450 -6.95 7.05 -11.32
CA LEU A 450 -7.09 5.65 -10.90
C LEU A 450 -5.86 5.16 -10.14
N ALA A 451 -4.65 5.49 -10.60
CA ALA A 451 -3.43 5.12 -9.90
C ALA A 451 -3.31 5.82 -8.53
N LEU A 452 -3.75 7.07 -8.43
CA LEU A 452 -3.79 7.80 -7.16
C LEU A 452 -4.77 7.15 -6.17
N VAL A 453 -5.96 6.75 -6.63
CA VAL A 453 -6.96 6.05 -5.81
C VAL A 453 -6.38 4.75 -5.27
N GLU A 454 -5.88 3.86 -6.13
CA GLU A 454 -5.36 2.56 -5.69
C GLU A 454 -4.16 2.71 -4.74
N ALA A 455 -3.22 3.61 -5.06
CA ALA A 455 -2.07 3.87 -4.20
C ALA A 455 -2.48 4.40 -2.82
N THR A 456 -3.47 5.30 -2.78
CA THR A 456 -3.94 5.88 -1.52
C THR A 456 -4.72 4.85 -0.71
N LEU A 457 -5.57 4.06 -1.36
CA LEU A 457 -6.36 3.02 -0.71
C LEU A 457 -5.47 2.00 -0.01
N ARG A 458 -4.49 1.43 -0.72
CA ARG A 458 -3.55 0.47 -0.14
C ARG A 458 -2.55 1.11 0.82
N GLY A 459 -1.94 2.23 0.43
CA GLY A 459 -0.87 2.88 1.18
C GLY A 459 -1.30 3.47 2.53
N HIS A 460 -2.59 3.76 2.69
CA HIS A 460 -3.15 4.38 3.90
C HIS A 460 -4.24 3.54 4.58
N GLY A 461 -4.40 2.27 4.17
CA GLY A 461 -5.32 1.32 4.79
C GLY A 461 -6.78 1.74 4.67
N LEU A 462 -7.14 2.44 3.60
CA LEU A 462 -8.54 2.81 3.34
C LEU A 462 -9.29 1.67 2.63
N ASP A 463 -8.58 0.69 2.07
CA ASP A 463 -9.15 -0.52 1.45
C ASP A 463 -10.02 -1.35 2.41
N ALA A 464 -9.77 -1.26 3.72
CA ALA A 464 -10.57 -1.89 4.76
C ALA A 464 -12.07 -1.50 4.73
N TYR A 465 -12.43 -0.37 4.10
CA TYR A 465 -13.81 0.09 3.98
C TYR A 465 -14.75 -0.96 3.35
N ALA A 466 -14.22 -1.81 2.46
CA ALA A 466 -14.99 -2.81 1.74
C ALA A 466 -15.56 -3.89 2.67
N HIS A 467 -14.97 -4.10 3.85
CA HIS A 467 -15.51 -5.01 4.88
C HIS A 467 -16.78 -4.47 5.55
N ASP A 468 -16.96 -3.16 5.60
CA ASP A 468 -18.13 -2.52 6.22
C ASP A 468 -19.35 -2.47 5.29
N VAL A 469 -19.18 -2.90 4.03
CA VAL A 469 -20.23 -2.92 3.02
C VAL A 469 -21.05 -4.22 3.16
N PRO A 470 -22.39 -4.17 3.21
CA PRO A 470 -23.23 -5.37 3.25
C PRO A 470 -22.91 -6.36 2.12
N GLY A 471 -22.84 -7.65 2.45
CA GLY A 471 -22.46 -8.71 1.52
C GLY A 471 -20.97 -9.08 1.54
N SER A 472 -20.17 -8.45 2.40
CA SER A 472 -18.75 -8.77 2.61
C SER A 472 -18.49 -10.08 3.36
N ALA A 473 -19.51 -10.65 4.03
CA ALA A 473 -19.41 -11.82 4.91
C ALA A 473 -20.18 -13.04 4.40
#